data_AF-A0A420SQG3-F1
#
_entry.id   AF-A0A420SQG3-F1
#
_cell.length_a   1.000
_cell.length_b   1.000
_cell.length_c   1.000
_cell.angle_alpha   90.00
_cell.angle_beta   90.00
_cell.angle_gamma   90.00
#
_symmetry.space_group_name_H-M   'P 1'
#
loop_
_entity.id
_entity.type
_entity.pdbx_description
1 polymer ?
#
loop_
_entity_poly.entity_id
_entity_poly.type
_entity_poly.pdbx_seq_one_letter_code
_entity_poly.pdbx_strand_id
1 'polypeptide(L)'
;MRYGPLLPILGYAFFHASHAFEFTGPDSSQKLNLTQPITITWDANTGAFNEPKARALDLWFYALTSDISGRLGWELATNLSLFAGSFKWNPETVVKSLKDSDVSISADAVHAFEARLMNNSGSQLSSVESDVYAVEGFDFIRNTAGKGAQVGFYTAAVAFTVACLAHL
;
A
#
# COMPACT_ATOMS: atom_id res chain seq x y z
N MET A 1 16.04 -31.07 -43.92
CA MET A 1 16.57 -29.87 -43.24
C MET A 1 15.52 -29.38 -42.25
N ARG A 2 15.91 -29.24 -40.98
CA ARG A 2 15.07 -28.76 -39.87
C ARG A 2 15.00 -27.23 -39.90
N TYR A 3 13.80 -26.68 -39.77
CA TYR A 3 13.47 -25.35 -39.21
C TYR A 3 12.09 -25.55 -38.56
N GLY A 4 11.87 -25.47 -37.25
CA GLY A 4 12.25 -24.44 -36.29
C GLY A 4 11.00 -23.59 -36.01
N PRO A 5 10.40 -23.63 -34.80
CA PRO A 5 9.05 -23.11 -34.55
C PRO A 5 9.05 -21.58 -34.54
N LEU A 6 8.02 -20.96 -35.13
CA LEU A 6 7.77 -19.51 -35.05
C LEU A 6 6.47 -19.27 -34.28
N LEU A 7 6.62 -18.82 -33.05
CA LEU A 7 5.71 -17.99 -32.23
C LEU A 7 6.53 -17.64 -30.96
N PRO A 8 6.33 -16.51 -30.26
CA PRO A 8 5.30 -15.48 -30.41
C PRO A 8 5.85 -14.03 -30.30
N ILE A 9 5.12 -13.02 -30.79
CA ILE A 9 5.16 -11.68 -30.19
C ILE A 9 3.72 -11.18 -30.08
N LEU A 10 2.96 -11.79 -29.16
CA LEU A 10 1.81 -11.11 -28.58
C LEU A 10 2.41 -10.05 -27.66
N GLY A 11 2.55 -8.84 -28.19
CA GLY A 11 2.86 -7.66 -27.40
C GLY A 11 1.77 -7.50 -26.36
N TYR A 12 2.09 -7.79 -25.12
CA TYR A 12 1.30 -7.33 -23.98
C TYR A 12 1.44 -5.81 -23.97
N ALA A 13 0.46 -5.12 -24.56
CA ALA A 13 0.20 -3.74 -24.24
C ALA A 13 -0.23 -3.72 -22.77
N PHE A 14 0.73 -3.50 -21.87
CA PHE A 14 0.41 -3.19 -20.49
C PHE A 14 -0.36 -1.88 -20.49
N PHE A 15 -1.59 -1.96 -19.99
CA PHE A 15 -2.49 -0.83 -19.81
C PHE A 15 -1.79 0.20 -18.92
N HIS A 16 -1.35 1.32 -19.49
CA HIS A 16 -0.92 2.50 -18.74
C HIS A 16 -2.17 3.18 -18.16
N ALA A 17 -2.68 2.65 -17.04
CA ALA A 17 -3.77 3.25 -16.30
C ALA A 17 -3.23 4.34 -15.35
N SER A 18 -3.34 5.60 -15.80
CA SER A 18 -3.35 6.85 -15.01
C SER A 18 -2.42 6.94 -13.79
N HIS A 19 -1.13 7.23 -13.99
CA HIS A 19 -0.21 7.60 -12.91
C HIS A 19 -0.44 9.06 -12.50
N ALA A 20 -1.60 9.37 -11.92
CA ALA A 20 -1.83 10.70 -11.35
C ALA A 20 -1.26 10.80 -9.93
N PHE A 21 -1.21 9.68 -9.20
CA PHE A 21 -0.67 9.57 -7.85
C PHE A 21 0.17 8.30 -7.71
N GLU A 22 1.36 8.41 -7.15
CA GLU A 22 2.26 7.27 -6.92
C GLU A 22 3.05 7.46 -5.62
N PHE A 23 3.15 6.41 -4.80
CA PHE A 23 4.08 6.42 -3.67
C PHE A 23 5.52 6.30 -4.16
N THR A 24 6.39 7.18 -3.69
CA THR A 24 7.81 7.21 -4.05
C THR A 24 8.72 6.79 -2.90
N GLY A 25 8.15 6.61 -1.72
CA GLY A 25 8.88 6.22 -0.52
C GLY A 25 7.95 5.93 0.65
N PRO A 26 8.40 5.13 1.63
CA PRO A 26 9.76 4.59 1.79
C PRO A 26 10.14 3.50 0.76
N ASP A 27 11.44 3.20 0.64
CA ASP A 27 11.96 2.09 -0.18
C ASP A 27 11.44 0.75 0.37
N SER A 28 10.65 0.04 -0.44
CA SER A 28 10.01 -1.24 -0.07
C SER A 28 11.00 -2.40 0.08
N SER A 29 12.24 -2.27 -0.40
CA SER A 29 13.31 -3.23 -0.12
C SER A 29 13.84 -3.14 1.32
N GLN A 30 13.55 -2.04 2.02
CA GLN A 30 13.94 -1.81 3.41
C GLN A 30 12.77 -2.10 4.34
N LYS A 31 13.09 -2.54 5.56
CA LYS A 31 12.07 -2.71 6.60
C LYS A 31 11.65 -1.37 7.18
N LEU A 32 10.36 -1.23 7.45
CA LEU A 32 9.85 -0.12 8.26
C LEU A 32 10.17 -0.38 9.73
N ASN A 33 11.09 0.41 10.27
CA ASN A 33 11.35 0.40 11.70
C ASN A 33 10.30 1.26 12.42
N LEU A 34 9.40 0.60 13.16
CA LEU A 34 8.30 1.25 13.86
C LEU A 34 8.74 1.96 15.15
N THR A 35 10.00 1.89 15.57
CA THR A 35 10.51 2.63 16.75
C THR A 35 10.88 4.07 16.44
N GLN A 36 10.84 4.48 15.17
CA GLN A 36 11.29 5.79 14.73
C GLN A 36 10.29 6.42 13.74
N PRO A 37 10.31 7.75 13.58
CA PRO A 37 9.48 8.39 12.56
C PRO A 37 9.82 7.90 11.15
N ILE A 38 8.79 7.74 10.33
CA ILE A 38 8.89 7.27 8.94
C ILE A 38 8.39 8.40 8.02
N THR A 39 9.17 8.75 7.00
CA THR A 39 8.76 9.71 5.97
C THR A 39 8.14 8.97 4.81
N ILE A 40 6.83 9.19 4.60
CA ILE A 40 6.06 8.69 3.47
C ILE A 40 6.11 9.75 2.38
N THR A 41 6.41 9.37 1.14
CA THR A 41 6.50 10.32 0.01
C THR A 41 5.70 9.84 -1.18
N TRP A 42 5.22 10.79 -1.98
CA TRP A 42 4.45 10.51 -3.18
C TRP A 42 4.66 11.58 -4.23
N ASP A 43 4.38 11.23 -5.48
CA ASP A 43 4.26 12.17 -6.59
C ASP A 43 2.80 12.23 -7.02
N ALA A 44 2.31 13.45 -7.24
CA ALA A 44 0.96 13.76 -7.72
C ALA A 44 0.97 14.56 -9.03
N ASN A 45 2.10 14.62 -9.74
CA ASN A 45 2.29 15.47 -10.92
C ASN A 45 2.26 14.70 -12.25
N THR A 46 2.17 13.37 -12.22
CA THR A 46 2.56 12.51 -13.35
C THR A 46 1.45 12.17 -14.35
N GLY A 47 0.29 12.81 -14.27
CA GLY A 47 -0.76 12.59 -15.25
C GLY A 47 -1.81 13.69 -15.31
N ALA A 48 -2.65 13.65 -16.34
CA ALA A 48 -3.93 14.33 -16.32
C ALA A 48 -4.75 13.66 -15.21
N PHE A 49 -4.61 14.15 -13.97
CA PHE A 49 -5.66 14.00 -13.00
C PHE A 49 -6.96 14.32 -13.73
N ASN A 50 -8.03 13.56 -13.48
CA ASN A 50 -9.37 14.10 -13.71
C ASN A 50 -9.65 15.20 -12.65
N GLU A 51 -8.72 16.15 -12.54
CA GLU A 51 -8.80 17.48 -11.96
C GLU A 51 -9.98 18.12 -12.69
N PRO A 52 -11.14 18.09 -12.03
CA PRO A 52 -11.30 18.88 -10.83
C PRO A 52 -11.69 18.09 -9.56
N LYS A 53 -11.67 16.75 -9.56
CA LYS A 53 -12.37 15.98 -8.51
C LYS A 53 -11.55 15.70 -7.25
N ALA A 54 -10.30 15.28 -7.34
CA ALA A 54 -9.47 14.99 -6.17
C ALA A 54 -8.81 16.27 -5.63
N ARG A 55 -8.93 16.50 -4.32
CA ARG A 55 -8.51 17.76 -3.68
C ARG A 55 -7.73 17.55 -2.39
N ALA A 56 -7.86 16.37 -1.80
CA ALA A 56 -7.19 15.99 -0.57
C ALA A 56 -6.79 14.52 -0.59
N LEU A 57 -5.87 14.18 0.29
CA LEU A 57 -5.32 12.86 0.54
C LEU A 57 -5.54 12.48 2.00
N ASP A 58 -6.13 11.32 2.24
CA ASP A 58 -6.09 10.66 3.54
C ASP A 58 -5.09 9.50 3.48
N LEU A 59 -4.15 9.46 4.42
CA LEU A 59 -3.12 8.43 4.51
C LEU A 59 -3.48 7.39 5.57
N TRP A 60 -3.33 6.13 5.20
CA TRP A 60 -3.59 4.98 6.06
C TRP A 60 -2.38 4.04 6.07
N PHE A 61 -2.18 3.35 7.19
CA PHE A 61 -1.27 2.21 7.30
C PHE A 61 -2.08 0.95 7.54
N TYR A 62 -1.77 -0.11 6.81
CA TYR A 62 -2.35 -1.42 7.04
C TYR A 62 -1.30 -2.44 7.42
N ALA A 63 -1.62 -3.23 8.43
CA ALA A 63 -0.80 -4.35 8.86
C ALA A 63 -1.56 -5.66 8.85
N LEU A 64 -0.89 -6.72 8.37
CA LEU A 64 -1.39 -8.07 8.52
C LEU A 64 -1.03 -8.61 9.90
N THR A 65 -2.00 -9.19 10.57
CA THR A 65 -1.81 -9.93 11.83
C THR A 65 -0.82 -11.08 11.63
N SER A 66 -0.09 -11.45 12.69
CA SER A 66 0.95 -12.48 12.58
C SER A 66 0.37 -13.85 12.24
N ASP A 67 -0.88 -14.15 12.57
CA ASP A 67 -1.53 -15.41 12.20
C ASP A 67 -2.19 -15.36 10.81
N ILE A 68 -2.02 -14.26 10.06
CA ILE A 68 -2.58 -14.03 8.72
C ILE A 68 -4.12 -14.06 8.72
N SER A 69 -4.76 -13.96 9.90
CA SER A 69 -6.22 -14.06 10.03
C SER A 69 -6.95 -12.78 9.63
N GLY A 70 -6.27 -11.64 9.62
CA GLY A 70 -6.88 -10.35 9.34
C GLY A 70 -5.90 -9.21 9.06
N ARG A 71 -6.43 -8.18 8.40
CA ARG A 71 -5.75 -6.92 8.10
C ARG A 71 -6.31 -5.82 9.01
N LEU A 72 -5.42 -5.17 9.76
CA LEU A 72 -5.73 -4.02 10.59
C LEU A 72 -5.36 -2.74 9.84
N GLY A 73 -6.11 -1.67 10.05
CA GLY A 73 -5.90 -0.38 9.40
C GLY A 73 -5.93 0.77 10.39
N TRP A 74 -5.02 1.73 10.22
CA TRP A 74 -4.95 2.95 11.02
C TRP A 74 -4.87 4.16 10.10
N GLU A 75 -5.72 5.15 10.36
CA GLU A 75 -5.61 6.47 9.78
C GLU A 75 -4.36 7.18 10.35
N LEU A 76 -3.47 7.63 9.48
CA LEU A 76 -2.25 8.32 9.85
C LEU A 76 -2.44 9.83 9.84
N ALA A 77 -3.14 10.31 8.81
CA ALA A 77 -3.44 11.72 8.59
C ALA A 77 -4.57 11.86 7.58
N THR A 78 -5.34 12.94 7.71
CA THR A 78 -6.43 13.27 6.79
C THR A 78 -6.26 14.67 6.22
N ASN A 79 -6.94 14.90 5.11
CA ASN A 79 -6.99 16.20 4.44
C ASN A 79 -5.60 16.76 4.09
N LEU A 80 -4.65 15.89 3.72
CA LEU A 80 -3.34 16.29 3.25
C LEU A 80 -3.42 16.86 1.83
N SER A 81 -2.57 17.84 1.54
CA SER A 81 -2.43 18.34 0.18
C SER A 81 -1.75 17.29 -0.70
N LEU A 82 -2.35 17.01 -1.85
CA LEU A 82 -1.77 16.13 -2.87
C LEU A 82 -0.37 16.62 -3.30
N PHE A 83 -0.17 17.93 -3.35
CA PHE A 83 1.09 18.55 -3.79
C PHE A 83 2.14 18.71 -2.67
N ALA A 84 1.84 18.29 -1.43
CA ALA A 84 2.83 18.31 -0.35
C ALA A 84 3.97 17.30 -0.61
N GLY A 85 3.67 16.21 -1.31
CA GLY A 85 4.63 15.17 -1.73
C GLY A 85 5.28 14.37 -0.59
N SER A 86 5.01 14.71 0.67
CA SER A 86 5.57 14.00 1.81
C SER A 86 4.76 14.20 3.10
N PHE A 87 4.84 13.22 3.98
CA PHE A 87 4.31 13.26 5.34
C PHE A 87 5.24 12.50 6.28
N LYS A 88 5.56 13.09 7.43
CA LYS A 88 6.37 12.45 8.48
C LYS A 88 5.44 11.83 9.53
N TRP A 89 5.35 10.51 9.52
CA TRP A 89 4.52 9.73 10.43
C TRP A 89 5.31 9.32 11.69
N ASN A 90 4.67 9.43 12.86
CA ASN A 90 5.14 8.81 14.11
C ASN A 90 4.31 7.53 14.40
N PRO A 91 4.92 6.33 14.42
CA PRO A 91 4.21 5.08 14.66
C PRO A 91 3.64 4.87 16.07
N GLU A 92 3.95 5.73 17.05
CA GLU A 92 3.56 5.55 18.46
C GLU A 92 2.09 5.19 18.68
N THR A 93 1.16 5.81 17.94
CA THR A 93 -0.28 5.55 18.09
C THR A 93 -0.66 4.14 17.63
N VAL A 94 -0.11 3.68 16.50
CA VAL A 94 -0.28 2.33 15.97
C VAL A 94 0.35 1.30 16.92
N VAL A 95 1.57 1.57 17.37
CA VAL A 95 2.29 0.71 18.32
C VAL A 95 1.52 0.58 19.62
N LYS A 96 0.99 1.68 20.16
CA LYS A 96 0.15 1.66 21.37
C LYS A 96 -1.12 0.85 21.16
N SER A 97 -1.81 1.06 20.03
CA SER A 97 -3.03 0.31 19.69
C SER A 97 -2.79 -1.20 19.61
N LEU A 98 -1.67 -1.63 19.02
CA LEU A 98 -1.27 -3.03 18.94
C LEU A 98 -0.99 -3.63 20.32
N LYS A 99 -0.25 -2.89 21.17
CA LYS A 99 0.06 -3.30 22.55
C LYS A 99 -1.19 -3.40 23.42
N ASP A 100 -2.06 -2.40 23.37
CA ASP A 100 -3.28 -2.35 24.18
C ASP A 100 -4.26 -3.47 23.80
N SER A 101 -4.23 -3.91 22.54
CA SER A 101 -5.10 -4.97 22.02
C SER A 101 -4.47 -6.37 22.11
N ASP A 102 -3.24 -6.49 22.62
CA ASP A 102 -2.44 -7.73 22.63
C ASP A 102 -2.35 -8.40 21.23
N VAL A 103 -2.26 -7.60 20.17
CA VAL A 103 -2.19 -8.09 18.79
C VAL A 103 -0.74 -8.11 18.32
N SER A 104 -0.34 -9.24 17.74
CA SER A 104 0.92 -9.37 17.02
C SER A 104 0.71 -9.21 15.51
N ILE A 105 1.65 -8.56 14.83
CA ILE A 105 1.65 -8.39 13.37
C ILE A 105 2.80 -9.17 12.74
N SER A 106 2.65 -9.52 11.45
CA SER A 106 3.71 -10.20 10.71
C SER A 106 4.98 -9.36 10.67
N ALA A 107 6.14 -10.02 10.52
CA ALA A 107 7.41 -9.35 10.21
C ALA A 107 7.66 -9.26 8.69
N ASP A 108 6.85 -9.95 7.89
CA ASP A 108 7.06 -10.16 6.46
C ASP A 108 6.60 -8.96 5.62
N ALA A 109 6.98 -8.95 4.34
CA ALA A 109 6.60 -7.90 3.40
C ALA A 109 5.13 -8.01 2.97
N VAL A 110 4.22 -7.64 3.88
CA VAL A 110 2.76 -7.73 3.71
C VAL A 110 2.00 -6.50 4.24
N HIS A 111 2.73 -5.49 4.72
CA HIS A 111 2.17 -4.25 5.26
C HIS A 111 2.19 -3.16 4.20
N ALA A 112 1.19 -2.30 4.10
CA ALA A 112 1.12 -1.29 3.04
C ALA A 112 0.61 0.05 3.54
N PHE A 113 1.03 1.12 2.90
CA PHE A 113 0.36 2.42 2.99
C PHE A 113 -0.75 2.49 1.96
N GLU A 114 -1.83 3.20 2.27
CA GLU A 114 -2.89 3.53 1.32
C GLU A 114 -3.09 5.03 1.30
N ALA A 115 -3.18 5.56 0.09
CA ALA A 115 -3.57 6.91 -0.22
C ALA A 115 -5.03 6.89 -0.69
N ARG A 116 -5.94 7.46 0.10
CA ARG A 116 -7.34 7.66 -0.29
C ARG A 116 -7.49 9.07 -0.85
N LEU A 117 -7.84 9.16 -2.13
CA LEU A 117 -8.01 10.43 -2.82
C LEU A 117 -9.43 10.92 -2.61
N MET A 118 -9.57 12.11 -2.04
CA MET A 118 -10.83 12.65 -1.56
C MET A 118 -11.31 13.81 -2.43
N ASN A 119 -12.62 13.95 -2.61
CA ASN A 119 -13.24 15.10 -3.27
C ASN A 119 -13.57 16.24 -2.29
N ASN A 120 -14.11 17.35 -2.82
CA ASN A 120 -14.53 18.51 -2.02
C ASN A 120 -15.63 18.23 -0.99
N SER A 121 -16.43 17.17 -1.18
CA SER A 121 -17.45 16.77 -0.21
C SER A 121 -16.91 15.81 0.85
N GLY A 122 -15.60 15.54 0.87
CA GLY A 122 -14.97 14.58 1.78
C GLY A 122 -15.29 13.12 1.42
N SER A 123 -15.75 12.86 0.20
CA SER A 123 -16.01 11.50 -0.29
C SER A 123 -14.79 10.94 -1.01
N GLN A 124 -14.46 9.68 -0.72
CA GLN A 124 -13.39 8.96 -1.40
C GLN A 124 -13.75 8.74 -2.87
N LEU A 125 -12.85 9.14 -3.76
CA LEU A 125 -12.94 8.92 -5.20
C LEU A 125 -12.24 7.64 -5.63
N SER A 126 -11.07 7.39 -5.04
CA SER A 126 -10.24 6.24 -5.33
C SER A 126 -9.28 6.01 -4.18
N SER A 127 -8.63 4.85 -4.18
CA SER A 127 -7.43 4.63 -3.38
C SER A 127 -6.30 4.03 -4.20
N VAL A 128 -5.08 4.29 -3.73
CA VAL A 128 -3.83 3.76 -4.27
C VAL A 128 -3.09 3.15 -3.10
N GLU A 129 -2.67 1.89 -3.22
CA GLU A 129 -1.79 1.26 -2.23
C GLU A 129 -0.33 1.40 -2.67
N SER A 130 0.57 1.52 -1.70
CA SER A 130 2.00 1.43 -1.93
C SER A 130 2.42 -0.01 -2.27
N ASP A 131 3.71 -0.18 -2.57
CA ASP A 131 4.36 -1.49 -2.38
C ASP A 131 4.18 -1.99 -0.94
N VAL A 132 4.43 -3.28 -0.74
CA VAL A 132 4.40 -3.92 0.56
C VAL A 132 5.75 -3.82 1.28
N TYR A 133 5.68 -3.66 2.59
CA TYR A 133 6.82 -3.48 3.48
C TYR A 133 6.87 -4.59 4.51
N ALA A 134 8.09 -5.03 4.80
CA ALA A 134 8.39 -5.75 6.03
C ALA A 134 8.53 -4.75 7.19
N VAL A 135 8.29 -5.18 8.41
CA VAL A 135 8.32 -4.30 9.60
C VAL A 135 9.27 -4.85 10.67
N GLU A 136 9.81 -3.96 11.50
CA GLU A 136 10.63 -4.31 12.66
C GLU A 136 10.52 -3.28 13.78
N GLY A 137 11.12 -3.59 14.93
CA GLY A 137 11.29 -2.64 16.04
C GLY A 137 10.69 -3.04 17.39
N PHE A 138 9.74 -3.99 17.43
CA PHE A 138 9.08 -4.40 18.68
C PHE A 138 8.80 -5.91 18.73
N ASP A 139 8.70 -6.46 19.95
CA ASP A 139 8.53 -7.90 20.21
C ASP A 139 7.18 -8.49 19.77
N PHE A 140 6.16 -7.65 19.53
CA PHE A 140 4.87 -8.06 18.95
C PHE A 140 4.94 -8.25 17.43
N ILE A 141 6.06 -7.90 16.80
CA ILE A 141 6.32 -8.18 15.39
C ILE A 141 6.94 -9.57 15.34
N ARG A 142 6.13 -10.56 14.92
CA ARG A 142 6.51 -11.96 15.01
C ARG A 142 6.58 -12.58 13.63
N ASN A 143 7.67 -13.31 13.41
CA ASN A 143 7.83 -14.14 12.23
C ASN A 143 6.91 -15.36 12.37
N THR A 144 6.21 -15.75 11.31
CA THR A 144 5.41 -16.98 11.27
C THR A 144 6.30 -18.20 11.08
N ALA A 145 7.30 -18.38 11.95
CA ALA A 145 8.12 -19.58 11.96
C ALA A 145 7.32 -20.75 12.58
N GLY A 146 6.34 -21.28 11.83
CA GLY A 146 5.36 -22.22 12.40
C GLY A 146 4.42 -22.93 11.43
N LYS A 147 4.82 -23.21 10.18
CA LYS A 147 4.55 -24.44 9.39
C LYS A 147 5.00 -24.22 7.95
N GLY A 148 5.88 -25.11 7.48
CA GLY A 148 6.74 -24.86 6.34
C GLY A 148 6.02 -24.55 5.02
N ALA A 149 6.51 -23.55 4.33
CA ALA A 149 7.15 -23.71 3.04
C ALA A 149 7.84 -22.39 2.70
N GLN A 150 9.15 -22.45 2.52
CA GLN A 150 9.88 -21.46 1.75
C GLN A 150 9.29 -21.53 0.33
N VAL A 151 8.43 -20.59 -0.05
CA VAL A 151 7.97 -20.45 -1.44
C VAL A 151 8.20 -19.02 -1.86
N GLY A 152 8.97 -18.90 -2.94
CA GLY A 152 9.58 -17.67 -3.39
C GLY A 152 8.60 -16.53 -3.64
N PHE A 153 9.19 -15.34 -3.61
CA PHE A 153 8.66 -14.07 -4.08
C PHE A 153 7.74 -14.25 -5.29
N TYR A 154 6.43 -14.08 -5.07
CA TYR A 154 5.48 -13.73 -6.10
C TYR A 154 4.82 -12.43 -5.68
N THR A 155 5.24 -11.35 -6.34
CA THR A 155 4.57 -10.06 -6.33
C THR A 155 3.17 -10.27 -6.91
N ALA A 156 2.16 -10.36 -6.06
CA ALA A 156 0.77 -10.32 -6.47
C ALA A 156 0.22 -8.95 -6.07
N ALA A 157 0.25 -8.01 -7.02
CA ALA A 157 -0.53 -6.77 -6.90
C ALA A 157 -2.01 -7.16 -6.93
N VAL A 158 -2.67 -7.16 -5.77
CA VAL A 158 -4.11 -7.41 -5.67
C VAL A 158 -4.83 -6.08 -5.87
N ALA A 159 -5.18 -5.78 -7.12
CA ALA A 159 -6.08 -4.68 -7.42
C ALA A 159 -7.53 -5.12 -7.12
N PHE A 160 -8.14 -4.60 -6.05
CA PHE A 160 -9.57 -4.73 -5.81
C PHE A 160 -10.31 -3.58 -6.49
N THR A 161 -10.87 -3.83 -7.67
CA THR A 161 -11.80 -2.90 -8.33
C THR A 161 -13.21 -3.10 -7.78
N VAL A 162 -13.67 -2.21 -6.90
CA VAL A 162 -15.10 -2.15 -6.53
C VAL A 162 -15.84 -1.39 -7.63
N ALA A 163 -16.48 -2.14 -8.53
CA ALA A 163 -17.46 -1.57 -9.46
C ALA A 163 -18.80 -1.41 -8.75
N CYS A 164 -19.15 -0.19 -8.32
CA CYS A 164 -20.53 0.11 -7.96
C CYS A 164 -21.39 0.13 -9.23
N LEU A 165 -22.16 -0.94 -9.47
CA LEU A 165 -23.30 -0.90 -10.38
C LEU A 165 -24.37 0.03 -9.78
N ALA A 166 -24.55 1.21 -10.39
CA ALA A 166 -25.81 1.93 -10.29
C ALA A 166 -26.80 1.24 -11.23
N HIS A 167 -27.86 0.64 -10.67
CA HIS A 167 -29.07 0.32 -11.42
C HIS A 167 -30.07 1.47 -11.28
N LEU A 168 -30.71 1.75 -12.42
CA LEU A 168 -31.74 2.75 -12.72
C LEU A 168 -32.79 3.00 -11.62
#